data_AF-A0A6M0A5X0-F1
#
_entry.id   AF-A0A6M0A5X0-F1
#
_cell.length_a   1.000
_cell.length_b   1.000
_cell.length_c   1.000
_cell.angle_alpha   90.00
_cell.angle_beta   90.00
_cell.angle_gamma   90.00
#
_symmetry.space_group_name_H-M   'P 1'
#
loop_
_entity.id
_entity.type
_entity.pdbx_description
1 polymer ?
#
loop_
_entity_poly.entity_id
_entity_poly.type
_entity_poly.pdbx_seq_one_letter_code
_entity_poly.pdbx_strand_id
1 'polypeptide(L)' 'MILNVLNKKKLPFKTVLMDSWYATQRLMGLVDNLGKIYYCPLKINPERR' A
#
# COMPACT_ATOMS: atom_id res chain seq x y z
N MET A 1 -3.53 -1.08 10.13
CA MET A 1 -4.17 -2.03 9.20
C MET A 1 -3.22 -3.13 8.73
N ILE A 2 -2.06 -2.84 8.12
CA ILE A 2 -1.17 -3.90 7.59
C ILE A 2 -0.27 -4.60 8.64
N LEU A 3 0.30 -3.82 9.56
CA LEU A 3 1.15 -4.34 10.66
C LEU A 3 0.41 -5.36 11.54
N ASN A 4 -0.89 -5.17 11.75
CA ASN A 4 -1.70 -6.11 12.54
C ASN A 4 -1.90 -7.44 11.82
N VAL A 5 -2.07 -7.40 10.49
CA VAL A 5 -2.18 -8.59 9.65
C VAL A 5 -0.88 -9.39 9.67
N LEU A 6 0.27 -8.71 9.65
CA LEU A 6 1.58 -9.34 9.72
C LEU A 6 1.91 -9.87 11.11
N ASN A 7 1.80 -9.01 12.14
CA ASN A 7 2.29 -9.33 13.48
C ASN A 7 1.30 -10.19 14.29
N LYS A 8 -0.01 -9.95 14.17
CA LYS A 8 -1.02 -10.70 14.94
C LYS A 8 -1.60 -11.86 14.16
N LYS A 9 -1.99 -11.63 12.90
CA LYS A 9 -2.67 -12.66 12.09
C LYS A 9 -1.71 -13.56 11.30
N LYS A 10 -0.47 -13.12 11.07
CA LYS A 10 0.57 -13.83 10.29
C LYS A 10 0.05 -14.35 8.94
N LEU A 11 -0.84 -13.59 8.30
CA LEU A 11 -1.45 -14.02 7.04
C LEU A 11 -0.43 -13.87 5.90
N PRO A 12 -0.22 -14.92 5.10
CA PRO A 12 0.62 -14.81 3.91
C PRO A 12 -0.14 -14.04 2.83
N PHE A 13 0.45 -12.93 2.38
CA PHE A 13 -0.02 -12.20 1.21
C PHE A 13 1.19 -11.70 0.41
N LYS A 14 1.00 -11.55 -0.90
CA LYS A 14 2.03 -11.07 -1.83
C LYS A 14 1.85 -9.59 -2.20
N THR A 15 0.59 -9.18 -2.33
CA THR A 15 0.23 -7.86 -2.86
C THR A 15 -0.71 -7.13 -1.93
N VAL A 16 -0.54 -5.82 -1.81
CA VAL A 16 -1.39 -4.92 -1.01
C VAL A 16 -2.13 -3.97 -1.94
N LEU A 17 -3.46 -4.04 -1.93
CA LEU A 17 -4.28 -3.04 -2.59
C LEU A 17 -4.46 -1.84 -1.65
N MET A 18 -4.00 -0.67 -2.07
CA MET A 18 -4.18 0.59 -1.32
C MET A 18 -5.13 1.51 -2.06
N ASP A 19 -5.95 2.23 -1.29
CA ASP A 19 -6.71 3.33 -1.82
C ASP A 19 -5.82 4.55 -2.03
N SER A 20 -6.10 5.32 -3.10
CA SER A 20 -5.42 6.55 -3.47
C SER A 20 -5.31 7.57 -2.33
N TRP A 21 -6.32 7.63 -1.46
CA TRP A 21 -6.38 8.57 -0.36
C TRP A 21 -5.32 8.30 0.72
N TYR A 22 -4.96 7.02 0.90
CA TYR A 22 -4.05 6.57 1.96
C TYR A 22 -2.63 6.29 1.46
N ALA A 23 -2.40 6.52 0.17
CA ALA A 23 -1.15 6.27 -0.53
C ALA A 23 -0.07 7.30 -0.17
N THR A 24 0.44 7.18 1.06
CA THR A 24 1.53 8.01 1.57
C THR A 24 2.88 7.32 1.35
N GLN A 25 3.92 8.11 1.07
CA GLN A 25 5.29 7.62 0.87
C GLN A 25 5.79 6.74 2.03
N ARG A 26 5.44 7.12 3.27
CA ARG A 26 5.80 6.33 4.47
C ARG A 26 5.17 4.94 4.45
N LEU A 27 3.91 4.84 4.02
CA LEU A 27 3.20 3.57 3.95
C LEU A 27 3.76 2.70 2.81
N MET A 28 4.03 3.29 1.66
CA MET A 28 4.67 2.61 0.53
C MET A 28 6.05 2.06 0.90
N GLY A 29 6.91 2.88 1.51
CA GLY A 29 8.23 2.45 1.98
C GLY A 29 8.15 1.37 3.06
N LEU A 30 7.10 1.38 3.89
CA LEU A 30 6.87 0.31 4.86
C LEU A 30 6.56 -1.03 4.16
N VAL A 31 5.77 -1.00 3.08
CA VAL A 31 5.44 -2.21 2.29
C VAL A 31 6.63 -2.70 1.48
N ASP A 32 7.45 -1.78 0.96
CA ASP A 32 8.67 -2.10 0.22
C ASP A 32 9.75 -2.73 1.13
N ASN A 33 9.95 -2.19 2.34
CA ASN A 33 10.82 -2.80 3.36
C ASN A 33 10.37 -4.21 3.78
N LEU A 34 9.08 -4.51 3.65
CA LEU A 34 8.53 -5.84 3.91
C LEU A 34 8.68 -6.79 2.72
N GLY A 35 9.26 -6.34 1.60
CA GLY A 35 9.42 -7.10 0.36
C GLY A 35 8.08 -7.43 -0.31
N LYS A 36 7.07 -6.57 -0.15
CA LYS A 36 5.72 -6.77 -0.68
C LYS A 36 5.43 -5.79 -1.81
N ILE A 37 4.59 -6.22 -2.76
CA ILE A 37 4.17 -5.37 -3.87
C ILE A 37 2.92 -4.61 -3.42
N TYR A 38 2.82 -3.32 -3.74
CA TYR A 38 1.58 -2.56 -3.53
C TYR A 38 1.04 -2.01 -4.85
N TYR A 39 -0.28 -1.94 -4.95
CA TYR A 39 -0.97 -1.24 -6.02
C TYR A 39 -1.76 -0.08 -5.43
N CYS A 40 -1.62 1.09 -6.02
CA CYS A 40 -2.37 2.28 -5.67
C CYS A 40 -2.82 3.00 -6.94
N PRO A 41 -4.12 3.29 -7.12
CA PRO A 41 -4.55 4.18 -8.18
C PRO A 41 -4.07 5.60 -7.84
N LEU A 42 -3.12 6.13 -8.59
CA LEU A 42 -2.77 7.54 -8.47
C LEU A 42 -3.91 8.34 -9.11
N LYS A 43 -4.55 9.20 -8.32
CA LYS A 43 -5.57 10.12 -8.83
C LYS A 43 -4.85 11.10 -9.77
N ILE A 44 -4.95 10.85 -11.08
CA ILE A 44 -4.50 11.80 -12.09
C ILE A 44 -5.40 13.04 -11.96
N ASN A 45 -4.79 14.20 -11.72
CA ASN A 45 -5.52 15.47 -11.74
C ASN A 45 -6.10 15.65 -13.16
N PRO A 46 -7.43 15.73 -13.33
CA PRO A 46 -8.03 15.85 -14.67
C PRO A 46 -7.72 17.18 -15.38
N GLU A 47 -7.14 18.17 -14.70
CA GLU A 47 -6.77 19.48 -15.24
C GLU A 47 -5.54 19.47 -16.18
N ARG A 48 -4.91 18.31 -16.42
CA ARG A 48 -3.78 18.16 -17.34
C ARG A 48 -4.13 17.34 -18.58
N ARG A 49 -5.31 17.54 -19.16
CA ARG A 49 -5.66 17.09 -20.52
C ARG A 49 -6.13 18.25 -21.37
#